data_AF-A0AA86VLK8-F1
#
_entry.id   AF-A0AA86VLK8-F1
#
_cell.length_a   1.000
_cell.length_b   1.000
_cell.length_c   1.000
_cell.angle_alpha   90.00
_cell.angle_beta   90.00
_cell.angle_gamma   90.00
#
_symmetry.space_group_name_H-M   'P 1'
#
loop_
_entity.id
_entity.type
_entity.pdbx_description
1 polymer ?
#
loop_
_entity_poly.entity_id
_entity_poly.type
_entity_poly.pdbx_seq_one_letter_code
_entity_poly.pdbx_strand_id
1 'polypeptide(L)'
;MRAIETLFLKCDPVIHIKAKCISEAHDYPPEIPHHVTKFLEVQIRRVEFPDLNGDYMPPDFNIHVKGALYLERKGIHHWMKNHLDINLNLAFPPLLAWVPQLVLQNIVQTVLRNYVEDINDGFAVRLLADYNSFKREKLKNLE
;
A
#
# COMPACT_ATOMS: atom_id res chain seq x y z
N MET A 1 0.73 40.31 21.23
CA MET A 1 0.01 39.45 20.27
C MET A 1 0.72 38.10 20.28
N ARG A 2 0.06 36.99 20.64
CA ARG A 2 0.72 35.66 20.64
C ARG A 2 0.68 35.12 19.21
N ALA A 3 1.84 34.70 18.69
CA ALA A 3 1.93 34.04 17.40
C ALA A 3 1.21 32.69 17.47
N ILE A 4 0.43 32.37 16.44
CA ILE A 4 -0.14 31.04 16.24
C ILE A 4 0.77 30.36 15.21
N GLU A 5 1.35 29.23 15.59
CA GLU A 5 2.13 28.38 14.69
C GLU A 5 1.23 27.25 14.19
N THR A 6 1.14 27.10 12.88
CA THR A 6 0.33 26.06 12.22
C THR A 6 1.23 25.18 11.36
N LEU A 7 1.03 23.86 11.45
CA LEU A 7 1.73 22.86 10.65
C LEU A 7 0.75 22.24 9.66
N PHE A 8 1.04 22.37 8.37
CA PHE A 8 0.34 21.67 7.31
C PHE A 8 1.35 20.82 6.54
N LEU A 9 1.19 19.51 6.62
CA LEU A 9 2.00 18.54 5.88
C LEU A 9 1.11 17.84 4.86
N LYS A 10 1.50 17.96 3.59
CA LYS A 10 0.94 17.17 2.49
C LYS A 10 2.11 16.38 1.88
N CYS A 11 1.89 15.09 1.66
CA CYS A 11 2.84 14.25 0.96
C CYS A 11 2.06 13.38 -0.04
N ASP A 12 2.57 13.32 -1.27
CA ASP A 12 2.03 12.47 -2.32
C ASP A 12 3.04 11.33 -2.56
N PRO A 13 2.85 10.14 -1.95
CA PRO A 13 3.84 9.07 -2.07
C PRO A 13 3.82 8.38 -3.43
N VAL A 14 5.00 8.03 -3.90
CA VAL A 14 5.19 7.12 -5.04
C VAL A 14 5.46 5.72 -4.49
N ILE A 15 4.59 4.77 -4.81
CA ILE A 15 4.65 3.40 -4.29
C ILE A 15 5.13 2.46 -5.40
N HIS A 16 6.27 1.82 -5.18
CA HIS A 16 6.81 0.82 -6.09
C HIS A 16 6.33 -0.58 -5.70
N ILE A 17 5.48 -1.15 -6.56
CA ILE A 17 4.84 -2.44 -6.32
C ILE A 17 5.44 -3.50 -7.24
N LYS A 18 5.84 -4.63 -6.64
CA LYS A 18 6.10 -5.88 -7.36
C LYS A 18 4.84 -6.73 -7.29
N ALA A 19 4.26 -7.05 -8.44
CA ALA A 19 3.11 -7.94 -8.56
C ALA A 19 3.49 -9.20 -9.34
N LYS A 20 3.14 -10.37 -8.82
CA LYS A 20 3.37 -11.67 -9.47
C LYS A 20 2.08 -12.47 -9.52
N CYS A 21 1.69 -12.84 -10.72
CA CYS A 21 0.57 -13.75 -10.93
C CYS A 21 1.02 -15.19 -10.69
N ILE A 22 0.31 -15.91 -9.82
CA ILE A 22 0.57 -17.31 -9.50
C ILE A 22 -0.69 -18.11 -9.84
N SER A 23 -0.53 -19.12 -10.68
CA SER A 23 -1.55 -20.09 -11.09
C SER A 23 -0.94 -21.48 -10.91
N GLU A 24 -1.59 -22.33 -10.13
CA GLU A 24 -1.11 -23.64 -9.65
C GLU A 24 0.10 -23.55 -8.71
N ALA A 25 -0.18 -23.60 -7.40
CA ALA A 25 0.84 -23.78 -6.36
C ALA A 25 0.50 -25.04 -5.57
N HIS A 26 1.46 -25.96 -5.45
CA HIS A 26 1.35 -27.10 -4.53
C HIS A 26 1.38 -26.64 -3.06
N ASP A 27 1.83 -25.41 -2.81
CA ASP A 27 1.89 -24.75 -1.50
C ASP A 27 1.35 -23.30 -1.62
N TYR A 28 0.02 -23.15 -1.66
CA TYR A 28 -0.59 -21.84 -1.43
C TYR A 28 -0.29 -21.39 0.00
N PRO A 29 -0.10 -20.07 0.25
CA PRO A 29 -0.12 -19.55 1.60
C PRO A 29 -1.39 -20.02 2.33
N PRO A 30 -1.30 -20.45 3.61
CA PRO A 30 -2.44 -21.00 4.36
C PRO A 30 -3.66 -20.07 4.39
N GLU A 31 -3.44 -18.78 4.20
CA GLU A 31 -4.46 -17.74 4.25
C GLU A 31 -5.30 -17.64 2.96
N ILE A 32 -4.87 -18.28 1.87
CA ILE A 32 -5.60 -18.32 0.61
C ILE A 32 -6.42 -19.62 0.54
N PRO A 33 -7.76 -19.54 0.36
CA PRO A 33 -8.59 -20.73 0.25
C PRO A 33 -8.16 -21.65 -0.90
N HIS A 34 -8.09 -22.96 -0.66
CA HIS A 34 -7.66 -23.95 -1.66
C HIS A 34 -8.50 -23.99 -2.95
N HIS A 35 -9.74 -23.48 -2.93
CA HIS A 35 -10.59 -23.41 -4.12
C HIS A 35 -10.17 -22.31 -5.11
N VAL A 36 -9.28 -21.39 -4.69
CA VAL A 36 -8.76 -20.31 -5.51
C VAL A 36 -7.68 -20.87 -6.44
N THR A 37 -7.94 -20.85 -7.75
CA THR A 37 -6.99 -21.39 -8.75
C THR A 37 -5.87 -20.42 -9.12
N LYS A 38 -6.04 -19.14 -8.79
CA LYS A 38 -5.13 -18.07 -9.20
C LYS A 38 -5.19 -16.88 -8.26
N PHE A 39 -4.03 -16.34 -7.93
CA PHE A 39 -3.91 -15.11 -7.15
C PHE A 39 -2.79 -14.23 -7.67
N LEU A 40 -2.85 -12.96 -7.31
CA LEU A 40 -1.80 -11.98 -7.53
C LEU A 40 -1.08 -11.76 -6.20
N GLU A 41 0.15 -12.25 -6.08
CA GLU A 41 1.03 -11.88 -4.98
C GLU A 41 1.48 -10.43 -5.18
N VAL A 42 1.35 -9.63 -4.12
CA VAL A 42 1.68 -8.20 -4.13
C VAL A 42 2.71 -7.93 -3.04
N GLN A 43 3.75 -7.19 -3.40
CA GLN A 43 4.75 -6.73 -2.46
C GLN A 43 5.15 -5.29 -2.76
N ILE A 44 5.06 -4.41 -1.75
CA ILE A 44 5.64 -3.07 -1.85
C ILE A 44 7.15 -3.20 -1.65
N ARG A 45 7.92 -2.72 -2.63
CA ARG A 45 9.38 -2.76 -2.62
C ARG A 45 9.99 -1.49 -2.07
N ARG A 46 9.36 -0.35 -2.36
CA ARG A 46 9.82 0.98 -1.97
C ARG A 46 8.64 1.94 -1.94
N VAL A 47 8.71 2.90 -1.02
CA VAL A 47 7.84 4.08 -1.02
C VAL A 47 8.75 5.30 -1.00
N GLU A 48 8.44 6.26 -1.85
CA GLU A 48 9.19 7.50 -1.99
C GLU A 48 8.25 8.68 -1.74
N PHE A 49 8.78 9.74 -1.15
CA PHE A 49 8.05 10.98 -0.93
C PHE A 49 8.79 12.12 -1.65
N PRO A 50 8.68 12.22 -2.98
CA PRO A 50 9.48 13.16 -3.77
C PRO A 50 9.22 14.62 -3.39
N ASP A 51 8.00 14.95 -2.97
CA ASP A 51 7.60 16.31 -2.59
C ASP A 51 7.84 16.63 -1.11
N LEU A 52 8.25 15.64 -0.30
CA LEU A 52 8.53 15.85 1.10
C LEU A 52 9.97 16.34 1.27
N ASN A 53 10.15 17.52 1.86
CA ASN A 53 11.47 18.00 2.24
C ASN A 53 12.14 16.96 3.16
N GLY A 54 13.38 16.57 2.85
CA GLY A 54 14.13 15.53 3.56
C GLY A 54 14.26 15.75 5.05
N ASP A 55 14.21 17.01 5.50
CA ASP A 55 14.17 17.40 6.91
C ASP A 55 12.93 16.87 7.67
N TYR A 56 11.83 16.66 6.95
CA TYR A 56 10.60 16.06 7.46
C TYR A 56 10.53 14.55 7.20
N MET A 57 11.52 13.97 6.50
CA MET A 57 11.57 12.54 6.27
C MET A 57 11.88 11.83 7.60
N PRO A 58 11.08 10.84 8.02
CA PRO A 58 11.37 10.05 9.20
C PRO A 58 12.68 9.27 8.97
N PRO A 59 13.70 9.36 9.85
CA PRO A 59 15.03 8.78 9.62
C PRO A 59 15.01 7.27 9.37
N ASP A 60 14.14 6.55 10.09
CA ASP A 60 13.98 5.10 10.00
C ASP A 60 12.64 4.70 9.39
N PHE A 61 12.10 5.54 8.48
CA PHE A 61 10.86 5.22 7.78
C PHE A 61 11.04 3.91 7.02
N ASN A 62 10.21 2.93 7.36
CA ASN A 62 10.17 1.68 6.65
C ASN A 62 8.74 1.16 6.59
N ILE A 63 8.34 0.71 5.41
CA ILE A 63 7.03 0.11 5.19
C ILE A 63 7.22 -1.19 4.41
N HIS A 64 6.82 -2.28 5.04
CA HIS A 64 6.79 -3.60 4.44
C HIS A 64 5.35 -4.01 4.24
N VAL A 65 4.94 -4.12 2.98
CA VAL A 65 3.65 -4.67 2.63
C VAL A 65 3.84 -5.91 1.78
N LYS A 66 3.22 -7.01 2.20
CA LYS A 66 3.15 -8.25 1.44
C LYS A 66 1.74 -8.81 1.53
N GLY A 67 1.28 -9.44 0.46
CA GLY A 67 0.01 -10.11 0.51
C GLY A 67 -0.43 -10.68 -0.83
N ALA A 68 -1.72 -10.97 -0.91
CA ALA A 68 -2.35 -11.58 -2.06
C ALA A 68 -3.70 -10.93 -2.40
N LEU A 69 -3.97 -10.82 -3.69
CA LEU A 69 -5.27 -10.46 -4.23
C LEU A 69 -5.82 -11.66 -5.01
N TYR A 70 -7.06 -12.04 -4.76
CA TYR A 70 -7.68 -13.17 -5.46
C TYR A 70 -9.18 -12.96 -5.65
N LEU A 71 -9.72 -13.63 -6.67
CA LEU A 71 -11.14 -13.62 -6.95
C LEU A 71 -11.82 -14.72 -6.15
N GLU A 72 -12.67 -14.35 -5.22
CA GLU A 72 -13.54 -15.29 -4.52
C GLU A 72 -14.83 -15.48 -5.35
N ARG A 73 -15.29 -16.72 -5.45
CA ARG A 73 -16.53 -17.06 -6.17
C ARG A 73 -17.48 -17.79 -5.25
N LYS A 74 -18.69 -17.26 -5.07
CA LYS A 74 -19.76 -17.92 -4.32
C LYS A 74 -21.06 -17.88 -5.12
N GLY A 75 -21.34 -18.98 -5.83
CA GLY A 75 -22.46 -19.06 -6.76
C GLY A 75 -22.31 -18.06 -7.90
N ILE A 76 -23.32 -17.20 -8.09
CA ILE A 76 -23.32 -16.12 -9.10
C ILE A 76 -22.51 -14.88 -8.67
N HIS A 77 -22.09 -14.80 -7.41
CA HIS A 77 -21.38 -13.63 -6.89
C HIS A 77 -19.87 -13.83 -7.01
N HIS A 78 -19.21 -12.80 -7.52
CA HIS A 78 -17.76 -12.72 -7.66
C HIS A 78 -17.28 -11.44 -7.02
N TRP A 79 -16.30 -11.52 -6.13
CA TRP A 79 -15.68 -10.32 -5.55
C TRP A 79 -14.18 -10.53 -5.37
N MET A 80 -13.44 -9.43 -5.50
CA MET A 80 -12.02 -9.42 -5.21
C MET A 80 -11.82 -9.39 -3.71
N LYS A 81 -11.04 -10.34 -3.19
CA LYS A 81 -10.51 -10.29 -1.83
C LYS A 81 -9.05 -9.86 -1.86
N ASN A 82 -8.69 -9.12 -0.83
CA ASN A 82 -7.34 -8.70 -0.52
C ASN A 82 -6.94 -9.23 0.85
N HIS A 83 -5.74 -9.78 0.94
CA HIS A 83 -5.10 -10.08 2.21
C HIS A 83 -3.74 -9.39 2.15
N LEU A 84 -3.56 -8.30 2.89
CA LEU A 84 -2.33 -7.52 2.93
C LEU A 84 -1.85 -7.41 4.37
N ASP A 85 -0.63 -7.87 4.62
CA ASP A 85 0.10 -7.61 5.86
C ASP A 85 0.92 -6.34 5.68
N ILE A 86 0.71 -5.38 6.58
CA ILE A 86 1.36 -4.07 6.55
C ILE A 86 2.13 -3.89 7.85
N ASN A 87 3.46 -3.83 7.76
CA ASN A 87 4.35 -3.48 8.86
C ASN A 87 4.98 -2.12 8.58
N LEU A 88 4.74 -1.15 9.47
CA LEU A 88 5.23 0.22 9.34
C LEU A 88 6.07 0.59 10.56
N ASN A 89 7.29 1.07 10.30
CA ASN A 89 8.16 1.68 11.28
C ASN A 89 8.30 3.17 10.99
N LEU A 90 8.10 4.00 12.01
CA LEU A 90 8.09 5.45 11.89
C LEU A 90 8.67 6.09 13.15
N ALA A 91 9.69 6.91 12.98
CA ALA A 91 10.23 7.78 14.02
C ALA A 91 10.11 9.24 13.58
N PHE A 92 9.41 10.08 14.36
CA PHE A 92 9.20 11.47 13.96
C PHE A 92 10.52 12.25 13.92
N PRO A 93 10.75 13.09 12.89
CA PRO A 93 11.93 13.93 12.81
C PRO A 93 12.04 14.89 14.02
N PRO A 94 13.26 15.27 14.45
CA PRO A 94 13.46 16.24 15.52
C PRO A 94 12.77 17.59 15.28
N LEU A 95 12.59 17.97 14.01
CA LEU A 95 11.87 19.19 13.61
C LEU A 95 10.38 19.17 13.98
N LEU A 96 9.82 18.01 14.31
CA LEU A 96 8.45 17.87 14.82
C LEU A 96 8.39 17.75 16.35
N ALA A 97 9.51 17.91 17.07
CA ALA A 97 9.55 17.77 18.53
C ALA A 97 8.71 18.82 19.28
N TRP A 98 8.42 19.96 18.64
CA TRP A 98 7.53 20.99 19.19
C TRP A 98 6.04 20.61 19.09
N VAL A 99 5.71 19.62 18.25
CA VAL A 99 4.34 19.14 18.06
C VAL A 99 4.02 18.14 19.17
N PRO A 100 2.90 18.29 19.90
CA PRO A 100 2.50 17.32 20.91
C PRO A 100 2.35 15.91 20.31
N GLN A 101 2.88 14.90 21.00
CA GLN A 101 2.88 13.51 20.54
C GLN A 101 1.48 13.01 20.14
N LEU A 102 0.43 13.41 20.87
CA LEU A 102 -0.94 13.03 20.58
C LEU A 102 -1.41 13.54 19.19
N VAL A 103 -0.97 14.74 18.80
CA VAL A 103 -1.29 15.32 17.49
C VAL A 103 -0.61 14.51 16.38
N LEU A 104 0.68 14.20 16.56
CA LEU A 104 1.45 13.39 15.62
C LEU A 104 0.85 11.97 15.45
N GLN A 105 0.44 11.34 16.55
CA GLN A 105 -0.24 10.05 16.53
C GLN A 105 -1.57 10.10 15.77
N ASN A 106 -2.38 11.13 16.01
CA ASN A 106 -3.66 11.31 15.32
C ASN A 106 -3.47 11.53 13.81
N ILE A 107 -2.43 12.27 13.41
CA ILE A 107 -2.08 12.46 12.00
C ILE A 107 -1.74 11.10 11.37
N VAL A 108 -0.86 10.32 11.99
CA VAL A 108 -0.46 8.99 11.47
C VAL A 108 -1.67 8.06 11.38
N GLN A 109 -2.50 7.98 12.43
CA GLN A 109 -3.70 7.15 12.41
C GLN A 109 -4.67 7.56 11.31
N THR A 110 -4.84 8.86 11.08
CA THR A 110 -5.71 9.37 10.02
C THR A 110 -5.17 9.02 8.64
N VAL A 111 -3.87 9.21 8.41
CA VAL A 111 -3.23 8.84 7.14
C VAL A 111 -3.35 7.34 6.87
N LEU A 112 -3.04 6.50 7.87
CA LEU A 112 -3.17 5.05 7.75
C LEU A 112 -4.61 4.62 7.49
N ARG A 113 -5.58 5.21 8.19
CA ARG A 113 -7.00 4.93 7.97
C ARG A 113 -7.43 5.27 6.55
N ASN A 114 -7.04 6.44 6.04
CA ASN A 114 -7.36 6.85 4.67
C ASN A 114 -6.78 5.85 3.63
N TYR A 115 -5.56 5.35 3.84
CA TYR A 115 -4.99 4.32 2.96
C TYR A 115 -5.72 2.99 3.06
N VAL A 116 -6.11 2.56 4.26
CA VAL A 116 -6.91 1.34 4.44
C VAL A 116 -8.27 1.47 3.76
N GLU A 117 -8.90 2.63 3.88
CA GLU A 117 -10.16 2.95 3.19
C GLU A 117 -9.98 2.92 1.67
N ASP A 118 -8.92 3.54 1.13
CA ASP A 118 -8.61 3.47 -0.32
C ASP A 118 -8.33 2.03 -0.80
N ILE A 119 -7.64 1.23 0.04
CA ILE A 119 -7.39 -0.19 -0.22
C ILE A 119 -8.71 -0.96 -0.34
N ASN A 120 -9.67 -0.65 0.52
CA ASN A 120 -11.00 -1.25 0.51
C ASN A 120 -11.87 -0.69 -0.62
N ASP A 121 -11.66 0.57 -1.02
CA ASP A 121 -12.37 1.26 -2.10
C ASP A 121 -11.75 1.02 -3.48
N GLY A 122 -11.53 -0.26 -3.80
CA GLY A 122 -11.21 -0.69 -5.16
C GLY A 122 -9.74 -0.63 -5.57
N PHE A 123 -8.80 -0.42 -4.64
CA PHE A 123 -7.36 -0.58 -4.92
C PHE A 123 -7.04 -1.89 -5.63
N ALA A 124 -7.63 -3.01 -5.17
CA ALA A 124 -7.41 -4.32 -5.78
C ALA A 124 -7.81 -4.35 -7.27
N VAL A 125 -8.88 -3.66 -7.63
CA VAL A 125 -9.38 -3.57 -9.02
C VAL A 125 -8.45 -2.70 -9.86
N ARG A 126 -8.03 -1.54 -9.33
CA ARG A 126 -7.07 -0.63 -10.00
C ARG A 126 -5.74 -1.33 -10.24
N LEU A 127 -5.17 -1.99 -9.23
CA LEU A 127 -3.91 -2.71 -9.34
C LEU A 127 -3.98 -3.85 -10.37
N LEU A 128 -5.10 -4.57 -10.43
CA LEU A 128 -5.32 -5.59 -11.46
C LEU A 128 -5.39 -4.99 -12.87
N ALA A 129 -6.05 -3.84 -13.03
CA ALA A 129 -6.12 -3.14 -14.31
C ALA A 129 -4.70 -2.71 -14.76
N ASP A 130 -3.92 -2.14 -13.87
CA ASP A 130 -2.53 -1.71 -14.12
C ASP A 130 -1.64 -2.91 -14.49
N TYR A 131 -1.74 -4.01 -13.74
CA TYR A 131 -1.00 -5.24 -14.04
C TYR A 131 -1.32 -5.77 -15.45
N ASN A 132 -2.60 -5.77 -15.83
CA ASN A 132 -3.01 -6.21 -17.17
C ASN A 132 -2.51 -5.27 -18.27
N SER A 133 -2.49 -3.96 -18.03
CA SER A 133 -1.89 -2.99 -18.95
C SER A 133 -0.38 -3.21 -19.11
N PHE A 134 0.35 -3.35 -17.99
CA PHE A 134 1.78 -3.68 -18.00
C PHE A 134 2.07 -4.98 -18.76
N LYS A 135 1.28 -6.03 -18.53
CA LYS A 135 1.44 -7.31 -19.25
C LYS A 135 1.28 -7.12 -20.76
N ARG A 136 0.30 -6.34 -21.20
CA ARG A 136 0.05 -6.06 -22.63
C ARG A 136 1.19 -5.27 -23.26
N GLU A 137 1.70 -4.25 -22.59
CA GLU A 137 2.83 -3.44 -23.07
C GLU A 137 4.12 -4.26 -23.18
N LYS A 138 4.41 -5.10 -22.17
CA LYS A 138 5.58 -5.97 -22.21
C LYS A 138 5.53 -6.96 -23.38
N LEU A 139 4.35 -7.49 -23.70
CA LEU A 139 4.17 -8.39 -24.85
C LEU A 139 4.40 -7.67 -26.18
N LYS A 140 3.94 -6.42 -26.32
CA LYS A 140 4.18 -5.60 -27.53
C LYS A 140 5.64 -5.23 -27.74
N ASN A 141 6.41 -5.08 -26.67
CA ASN A 141 7.84 -4.76 -26.74
C ASN A 141 8.73 -6.00 -26.97
N LEU A 142 8.13 -7.18 -27.14
CA LEU A 142 8.81 -8.45 -27.44
C LEU A 142 8.62 -8.89 -28.91
N GLU A 143 7.79 -8.19 -29.68
CA GLU A 143 7.62 -8.33 -31.14
C GLU A 143 8.46 -7.29 -31.88
#